data_AF-A0A2T5BTV8-F1
#
_entry.id   AF-A0A2T5BTV8-F1
#
_cell.length_a   1.000
_cell.length_b   1.000
_cell.length_c   1.000
_cell.angle_alpha   90.00
_cell.angle_beta   90.00
_cell.angle_gamma   90.00
#
_symmetry.space_group_name_H-M   'P 1'
#
loop_
_entity.id
_entity.type
_entity.pdbx_description
1 polymer ?
#
loop_
_entity_poly.entity_id
_entity_poly.type
_entity_poly.pdbx_seq_one_letter_code
_entity_poly.pdbx_strand_id
1 'polypeptide(L)'
;MKSAPQDGHTEKHPRIQPVGLLFDVPQEDIAHICLPEGARLEKLSASRLPCVLSIAREAEFVVAPLIGREVDAVEFAAILRRGGFCGHYIVLTPTLPCNDLVLQEILQTCPGLTVELAARKTH
;
A
#
# COMPACT_ATOMS: atom_id res chain seq x y z
N MET A 1 11.74 -52.93 21.41
CA MET A 1 10.49 -52.43 20.79
C MET A 1 10.83 -51.10 20.13
N LYS A 2 10.48 -50.96 18.85
CA LYS A 2 10.74 -49.78 18.01
C LYS A 2 9.66 -48.71 18.29
N SER A 3 10.06 -47.47 18.53
CA SER A 3 9.20 -46.30 18.25
C SER A 3 10.10 -45.13 17.87
N ALA A 4 9.99 -44.75 16.61
CA ALA A 4 10.54 -43.53 16.02
C ALA A 4 9.48 -42.40 16.11
N PRO A 5 9.71 -41.22 15.51
CA PRO A 5 9.67 -39.92 16.16
C PRO A 5 8.27 -39.28 16.17
N GLN A 6 8.05 -38.34 17.10
CA GLN A 6 6.90 -37.42 17.02
C GLN A 6 7.23 -36.31 16.03
N ASP A 7 6.56 -36.37 14.88
CA ASP A 7 6.45 -35.29 13.90
C ASP A 7 6.01 -33.98 14.59
N GLY A 8 6.90 -32.99 14.54
CA GLY A 8 6.59 -31.61 14.89
C GLY A 8 5.62 -31.05 13.87
N HIS A 9 4.32 -31.15 14.17
CA HIS A 9 3.29 -30.36 13.53
C HIS A 9 3.66 -28.88 13.67
N THR A 10 4.22 -28.31 12.61
CA THR A 10 4.32 -26.86 12.47
C THR A 10 2.91 -26.36 12.27
N GLU A 11 2.30 -25.88 13.36
CA GLU A 11 1.04 -25.15 13.35
C GLU A 11 1.19 -23.96 12.39
N LYS A 12 0.71 -24.14 11.16
CA LYS A 12 0.48 -23.04 10.23
C LYS A 12 -0.61 -22.18 10.85
N HIS A 13 -0.19 -21.20 11.66
CA HIS A 13 -1.03 -20.06 12.01
C HIS A 13 -1.77 -19.61 10.75
N PRO A 14 -3.09 -19.33 10.81
CA PRO A 14 -3.80 -18.79 9.67
C PRO A 14 -3.10 -17.50 9.29
N ARG A 15 -2.32 -17.50 8.21
CA ARG A 15 -1.77 -16.27 7.64
C ARG A 15 -2.99 -15.46 7.24
N ILE A 16 -3.34 -14.47 8.04
CA ILE A 16 -4.29 -13.43 7.65
C ILE A 16 -3.70 -12.90 6.34
N GLN A 17 -4.43 -13.08 5.25
CA GLN A 17 -3.94 -12.65 3.93
C GLN A 17 -3.74 -11.14 3.98
N PRO A 18 -2.56 -10.62 3.58
CA PRO A 18 -2.29 -9.20 3.65
C PRO A 18 -3.30 -8.43 2.79
N VAL A 19 -3.87 -7.36 3.34
CA VAL A 19 -4.84 -6.52 2.63
C VAL A 19 -4.11 -5.34 2.01
N GLY A 20 -4.27 -5.18 0.70
CA GLY A 20 -3.73 -4.07 -0.07
C GLY A 20 -4.84 -3.19 -0.62
N LEU A 21 -4.72 -1.87 -0.47
CA LEU A 21 -5.65 -0.92 -1.07
C LEU A 21 -5.05 -0.31 -2.33
N LEU A 22 -5.82 -0.31 -3.41
CA LEU A 22 -5.45 0.29 -4.69
C LEU A 22 -6.37 1.48 -4.95
N PHE A 23 -5.85 2.69 -4.78
CA PHE A 23 -6.63 3.92 -4.89
C PHE A 23 -6.41 4.59 -6.25
N ASP A 24 -7.43 4.61 -7.11
CA ASP A 24 -7.36 5.18 -8.47
C ASP A 24 -6.13 4.70 -9.28
N VAL A 25 -5.75 3.43 -9.08
CA VAL A 25 -4.64 2.79 -9.79
C VAL A 25 -5.17 2.02 -11.01
N PRO A 26 -4.72 2.34 -12.24
CA PRO A 26 -5.07 1.56 -13.42
C PRO A 26 -4.44 0.17 -13.34
N GLN A 27 -5.09 -0.82 -13.96
CA GLN A 27 -4.68 -2.21 -13.79
C GLN A 27 -3.30 -2.53 -14.38
N GLU A 28 -2.92 -1.82 -15.44
CA GLU A 28 -1.58 -1.92 -16.05
C GLU A 28 -0.44 -1.54 -15.10
N ASP A 29 -0.66 -0.55 -14.24
CA ASP A 29 0.36 -0.10 -13.27
C ASP A 29 0.61 -1.16 -12.20
N ILE A 30 -0.43 -1.91 -11.79
CA ILE A 30 -0.36 -2.91 -10.71
C ILE A 30 0.66 -4.00 -11.05
N ALA A 31 0.72 -4.42 -12.31
CA ALA A 31 1.61 -5.50 -12.77
C ALA A 31 3.10 -5.18 -12.59
N HIS A 32 3.44 -3.91 -12.34
CA HIS A 32 4.81 -3.43 -12.20
C HIS A 32 5.21 -3.12 -10.76
N ILE A 33 4.31 -3.32 -9.80
CA ILE A 33 4.56 -3.08 -8.39
C ILE A 33 4.90 -4.42 -7.72
N CYS A 34 5.93 -4.43 -6.89
CA CYS A 34 6.23 -5.57 -6.04
C CYS A 34 5.25 -5.63 -4.87
N LEU A 35 4.13 -6.33 -5.07
CA LEU A 35 3.13 -6.58 -4.03
C LEU A 35 3.40 -7.93 -3.33
N PRO A 36 3.07 -8.05 -2.03
CA PRO A 36 3.23 -9.33 -1.33
C PRO A 36 2.37 -10.44 -1.94
N GLU A 37 2.94 -11.64 -2.04
CA GLU A 37 2.27 -12.79 -2.65
C GLU A 37 1.01 -13.19 -1.85
N GLY A 38 -0.09 -13.43 -2.56
CA GLY A 38 -1.36 -13.81 -1.95
C GLY A 38 -2.10 -12.66 -1.25
N ALA A 39 -1.67 -11.41 -1.46
CA ALA A 39 -2.39 -10.26 -0.94
C ALA A 39 -3.79 -10.12 -1.56
N ARG A 40 -4.77 -9.84 -0.72
CA ARG A 40 -6.11 -9.44 -1.18
C ARG A 40 -6.07 -7.97 -1.56
N LEU A 41 -6.27 -7.68 -2.84
CA LEU A 41 -6.28 -6.31 -3.35
C LEU A 41 -7.70 -5.77 -3.43
N GLU A 42 -7.94 -4.64 -2.78
CA GLU A 42 -9.20 -3.92 -2.81
C GLU A 42 -9.05 -2.62 -3.59
N LYS A 43 -9.82 -2.48 -4.68
CA LYS A 43 -9.82 -1.26 -5.50
C LYS A 43 -10.78 -0.23 -4.91
N LEU A 44 -10.28 0.97 -4.73
CA LEU A 44 -11.01 2.13 -4.24
C LEU A 44 -10.84 3.27 -5.24
N SER A 45 -11.86 4.12 -5.29
CA SER A 45 -11.81 5.36 -6.07
C SER A 45 -11.91 6.56 -5.14
N ALA A 46 -11.50 7.73 -5.61
CA ALA A 46 -11.57 8.96 -4.82
C ALA A 46 -12.97 9.29 -4.27
N SER A 47 -14.03 8.95 -4.98
CA SER A 47 -15.40 9.15 -4.50
C SER A 47 -15.75 8.28 -3.27
N ARG A 48 -14.89 7.34 -2.90
CA ARG A 48 -14.99 6.47 -1.72
C ARG A 48 -13.94 6.79 -0.65
N LEU A 49 -13.37 8.00 -0.67
CA LEU A 49 -12.43 8.47 0.36
C LEU A 49 -12.91 8.21 1.80
N PRO A 50 -14.20 8.41 2.17
CA PRO A 50 -14.66 8.12 3.52
C PRO A 50 -14.51 6.64 3.90
N CYS A 51 -14.60 5.72 2.95
CA CYS A 51 -14.40 4.29 3.18
C CYS A 51 -12.92 3.97 3.47
N VAL A 52 -11.99 4.70 2.85
CA VAL A 52 -10.54 4.53 3.09
C VAL A 52 -10.24 4.65 4.57
N LEU A 53 -10.79 5.67 5.25
CA LEU A 53 -10.56 5.89 6.68
C LEU A 53 -10.99 4.71 7.56
N SER A 54 -12.05 3.99 7.18
CA SER A 54 -12.56 2.85 7.96
C SER A 54 -11.69 1.61 7.86
N ILE A 55 -11.05 1.39 6.69
CA ILE A 55 -10.29 0.16 6.40
C ILE A 55 -8.78 0.37 6.38
N ALA A 56 -8.32 1.62 6.37
CA ALA A 56 -6.90 1.97 6.29
C ALA A 56 -6.09 1.33 7.42
N ARG A 57 -6.62 1.27 8.66
CA ARG A 57 -5.92 0.64 9.78
C ARG A 57 -5.64 -0.86 9.59
N GLU A 58 -6.44 -1.54 8.77
CA GLU A 58 -6.31 -2.97 8.49
C GLU A 58 -5.44 -3.26 7.25
N ALA A 59 -5.11 -2.22 6.48
CA ALA A 59 -4.29 -2.35 5.29
C ALA A 59 -2.80 -2.46 5.65
N GLU A 60 -2.11 -3.39 5.02
CA GLU A 60 -0.65 -3.52 5.14
C GLU A 60 0.09 -2.63 4.15
N PHE A 61 -0.54 -2.36 3.01
CA PHE A 61 -0.04 -1.42 2.03
C PHE A 61 -1.15 -0.71 1.28
N VAL A 62 -0.85 0.49 0.81
CA VAL A 62 -1.73 1.31 -0.01
C VAL A 62 -0.96 1.81 -1.20
N VAL A 63 -1.54 1.65 -2.40
CA VAL A 63 -0.98 2.16 -3.64
C VAL A 63 -1.87 3.30 -4.14
N ALA A 64 -1.28 4.44 -4.49
CA ALA A 64 -2.01 5.55 -5.10
C ALA A 64 -1.16 6.29 -6.16
N PRO A 65 -1.78 6.95 -7.16
CA PRO A 65 -1.10 7.93 -7.99
C PRO A 65 -0.42 9.03 -7.17
N LEU A 66 0.66 9.59 -7.72
CA LEU A 66 1.17 10.89 -7.29
C LEU A 66 0.10 11.98 -7.42
N ILE A 67 -0.56 12.04 -8.57
CA ILE A 67 -1.64 12.98 -8.88
C ILE A 67 -2.91 12.18 -9.15
N GLY A 68 -3.82 12.15 -8.17
CA GLY A 68 -5.13 11.54 -8.30
C GLY A 68 -6.16 12.49 -8.94
N ARG A 69 -7.39 12.01 -9.10
CA ARG A 69 -8.49 12.82 -9.66
C ARG A 69 -9.00 13.89 -8.70
N GLU A 70 -9.11 13.55 -7.42
CA GLU A 70 -9.67 14.43 -6.39
C GLU A 70 -8.67 14.79 -5.29
N VAL A 71 -7.63 13.97 -5.08
CA VAL A 71 -6.59 14.17 -4.06
C VAL A 71 -5.22 13.82 -4.64
N ASP A 72 -4.18 14.54 -4.25
CA ASP A 72 -2.79 14.19 -4.55
C ASP A 72 -2.21 13.24 -3.47
N ALA A 73 -1.00 12.71 -3.71
CA ALA A 73 -0.38 11.75 -2.81
C ALA A 73 -0.04 12.31 -1.42
N VAL A 74 0.23 13.61 -1.30
CA VAL A 74 0.54 14.26 -0.02
C VAL A 74 -0.73 14.41 0.80
N GLU A 75 -1.80 14.89 0.18
CA GLU A 75 -3.11 14.97 0.81
C GLU A 75 -3.61 13.56 1.19
N PHE A 76 -3.44 12.58 0.30
CA PHE A 76 -3.84 11.21 0.57
C PHE A 76 -3.03 10.57 1.70
N ALA A 77 -1.73 10.83 1.81
CA ALA A 77 -0.91 10.41 2.95
C ALA A 77 -1.47 10.97 4.27
N ALA A 78 -1.88 12.24 4.29
CA ALA A 78 -2.49 12.85 5.47
C ALA A 78 -3.83 12.20 5.84
N ILE A 79 -4.64 11.85 4.85
CA ILE A 79 -5.90 11.11 5.03
C ILE A 79 -5.62 9.72 5.61
N LEU A 80 -4.68 8.97 5.04
CA LEU A 80 -4.27 7.65 5.53
C LEU A 80 -3.80 7.72 6.98
N ARG A 81 -2.96 8.71 7.32
CA ARG A 81 -2.49 8.91 8.69
C ARG A 81 -3.63 9.21 9.66
N ARG A 82 -4.59 10.06 9.29
CA ARG A 82 -5.79 10.33 10.10
C ARG A 82 -6.65 9.07 10.29
N GLY A 83 -6.68 8.18 9.31
CA GLY A 83 -7.32 6.86 9.39
C GLY A 83 -6.55 5.82 10.21
N GLY A 84 -5.40 6.18 10.80
CA GLY A 84 -4.58 5.27 11.59
C GLY A 84 -3.77 4.26 10.75
N PHE A 85 -3.53 4.56 9.46
CA PHE A 85 -2.66 3.75 8.62
C PHE A 85 -1.20 3.80 9.12
N CYS A 86 -0.62 2.61 9.26
CA CYS A 86 0.76 2.40 9.67
C CYS A 86 1.54 1.47 8.73
N GLY A 87 0.93 1.07 7.60
CA GLY A 87 1.55 0.19 6.62
C GLY A 87 2.45 0.93 5.62
N HIS A 88 2.72 0.28 4.49
CA HIS A 88 3.54 0.79 3.41
C HIS A 88 2.72 1.61 2.39
N TYR A 89 3.02 2.90 2.26
CA TYR A 89 2.40 3.76 1.26
C TYR A 89 3.25 3.81 -0.02
N ILE A 90 2.74 3.25 -1.11
CA ILE A 90 3.41 3.18 -2.41
C ILE A 90 2.79 4.25 -3.32
N VAL A 91 3.60 5.21 -3.74
CA VAL A 91 3.16 6.29 -4.64
C VAL A 91 3.65 6.01 -6.04
N LEU A 92 2.70 5.91 -6.96
CA LEU A 92 2.95 5.75 -8.37
C LEU A 92 3.26 7.10 -9.01
N THR A 93 4.53 7.34 -9.31
CA THR A 93 5.00 8.58 -9.90
C THR A 93 5.20 8.41 -11.42
N PRO A 94 4.90 9.40 -12.26
CA PRO A 94 5.48 9.43 -13.60
C PRO A 94 7.02 9.53 -13.50
N THR A 95 7.72 9.46 -14.63
CA THR A 95 9.15 9.79 -14.66
C THR A 95 9.32 11.25 -14.24
N LEU A 96 9.87 11.47 -13.04
CA LEU A 96 10.16 12.81 -12.53
C LEU A 96 11.68 13.07 -12.57
N PRO A 97 12.09 14.33 -12.81
CA PRO A 97 13.50 14.71 -12.72
C PRO A 97 14.07 14.60 -11.29
N CYS A 98 13.23 14.77 -10.26
CA CYS A 98 13.62 14.74 -8.86
C CYS A 98 12.55 14.05 -7.98
N ASN A 99 12.56 12.71 -7.94
CA ASN A 99 11.61 11.93 -7.13
C ASN A 99 11.77 12.20 -5.61
N ASP A 100 13.00 12.45 -5.14
CA ASP A 100 13.27 12.68 -3.71
C ASP A 100 12.50 13.86 -3.11
N LEU A 101 12.18 14.89 -3.91
CA LEU A 101 11.42 16.04 -3.43
C LEU A 101 10.00 15.63 -3.01
N VAL A 102 9.36 14.76 -3.78
CA VAL A 102 8.02 14.23 -3.46
C VAL A 102 8.07 13.42 -2.17
N LEU A 103 9.06 12.53 -2.05
CA LEU A 103 9.24 11.72 -0.85
C LEU A 103 9.46 12.61 0.39
N GLN A 104 10.29 13.63 0.27
CA GLN A 104 10.54 14.59 1.35
C GLN A 104 9.27 15.34 1.75
N GLU A 105 8.46 15.81 0.81
CA GLU A 105 7.23 16.54 1.09
C GLU A 105 6.20 15.65 1.83
N ILE A 106 6.04 14.40 1.40
CA ILE A 106 5.16 13.43 2.07
C ILE A 106 5.66 13.16 3.50
N LEU A 107 6.95 12.92 3.68
CA LEU A 107 7.53 12.61 5.00
C LEU A 107 7.55 13.82 5.94
N GLN A 108 7.67 15.04 5.43
CA GLN A 108 7.52 16.26 6.23
C GLN A 108 6.07 16.46 6.71
N THR A 109 5.10 16.17 5.85
CA THR A 109 3.68 16.28 6.17
C THR A 109 3.22 15.15 7.12
N CYS A 110 3.72 13.94 6.89
CA CYS A 110 3.33 12.72 7.59
C CYS A 110 4.56 11.99 8.16
N PRO A 111 5.21 12.51 9.22
CA PRO A 111 6.40 11.89 9.77
C PRO A 111 6.11 10.47 10.26
N GLY A 112 7.02 9.54 9.94
CA GLY A 112 6.93 8.13 10.33
C GLY A 112 5.97 7.28 9.50
N LEU A 113 5.43 7.81 8.39
CA LEU A 113 4.80 6.97 7.37
C LEU A 113 5.90 6.29 6.56
N THR A 114 5.78 4.99 6.31
CA THR A 114 6.70 4.30 5.40
C THR A 114 6.23 4.56 3.97
N VAL A 115 7.06 5.26 3.18
CA VAL A 115 6.69 5.68 1.83
C VAL A 115 7.70 5.14 0.82
N GLU A 116 7.19 4.59 -0.28
CA GLU A 116 7.96 4.15 -1.44
C GLU A 116 7.47 4.86 -2.70
N LEU A 117 8.38 5.32 -3.53
CA LEU A 117 8.04 5.85 -4.86
C LEU A 117 8.30 4.78 -5.91
N ALA A 118 7.27 4.42 -6.67
CA ALA A 118 7.35 3.47 -7.77
C ALA A 118 7.04 4.17 -9.09
N ALA A 119 7.90 3.99 -10.09
CA ALA A 119 7.70 4.60 -11.40
C ALA A 119 6.54 3.93 -12.14
N ARG A 120 5.61 4.74 -12.65
CA ARG A 120 4.63 4.31 -13.66
C ARG A 120 5.34 4.05 -14.98
N LYS A 121 5.04 2.93 -15.61
CA LYS A 121 5.37 2.77 -17.03
C LYS A 121 4.31 3.49 -17.86
N THR A 122 4.65 4.69 -18.33
CA THR A 122 3.92 5.31 -19.44
C THR A 122 4.17 4.47 -20.70
N HIS A 123 3.10 3.98 -21.32
CA HIS A 123 3.14 3.37 -22.65
C HIS A 123 3.58 4.37 -23.73
#